data_AF-A0A932WSP8-F1
#
_entry.id   AF-A0A932WSP8-F1
#
_cell.length_a   1.000
_cell.length_b   1.000
_cell.length_c   1.000
_cell.angle_alpha   90.00
_cell.angle_beta   90.00
_cell.angle_gamma   90.00
#
_symmetry.space_group_name_H-M   'P 1'
#
loop_
_entity.id
_entity.type
_entity.pdbx_description
1 polymer ?
#
loop_
_entity_poly.entity_id
_entity_poly.type
_entity_poly.pdbx_seq_one_letter_code
_entity_poly.pdbx_strand_id
1 'polypeptide(L)'
;MDLLTRTAPLAVAALLLGCERAPQIEFKSSEPVAALAPELQSKIREVLDVECGTVLRPKLLGSDKVDAEHLLTGREAYLKRCSQCHGATGDGQGEAAKWLNPRPRDYRPGKFKFSSTPFDNRPLRADLIRTVRSGVPGTSMPAFNLHSAHEIEAIIDYVLVLTHRGELEIQLAAEADASQELPDEMITELKNLVIERWTEAESRATHPLSAEPKFTAEQVA
;
A
#
# COMPACT_ATOMS: atom_id res chain seq x y z
N MET A 1 74.82 16.21 -19.39
CA MET A 1 73.57 16.98 -19.20
C MET A 1 72.45 16.13 -19.77
N ASP A 2 71.91 15.28 -18.90
CA ASP A 2 70.75 14.43 -19.18
C ASP A 2 69.50 15.26 -19.44
N LEU A 3 68.80 14.99 -20.54
CA LEU A 3 67.42 15.41 -20.73
C LEU A 3 66.58 14.20 -21.15
N LEU A 4 65.86 13.70 -20.16
CA LEU A 4 64.81 12.70 -20.25
C LEU A 4 63.74 13.07 -21.28
N THR A 5 63.43 12.14 -22.19
CA THR A 5 62.12 12.08 -22.86
C THR A 5 61.56 10.66 -22.72
N ARG A 6 60.98 10.38 -21.54
CA ARG A 6 60.11 9.22 -21.34
C ARG A 6 58.71 9.59 -21.82
N THR A 7 58.31 9.11 -22.99
CA THR A 7 56.90 9.09 -23.39
C THR A 7 56.22 7.93 -22.68
N ALA A 8 55.45 8.22 -21.63
CA ALA A 8 54.57 7.25 -21.00
C ALA A 8 53.29 7.09 -21.85
N PRO A 9 52.80 5.86 -22.13
CA PRO A 9 51.50 5.68 -22.73
C PRO A 9 50.42 6.03 -21.69
N LEU A 10 49.52 6.94 -22.07
CA LEU A 10 48.34 7.29 -21.29
C LEU A 10 47.38 6.08 -21.34
N ALA A 11 47.44 5.21 -20.33
CA ALA A 11 46.44 4.16 -20.15
C ALA A 11 45.11 4.83 -19.79
N VAL A 12 44.16 4.84 -20.73
CA VAL A 12 42.77 5.22 -20.48
C VAL A 12 42.16 4.13 -19.61
N ALA A 13 42.17 4.35 -18.30
CA ALA A 13 41.42 3.54 -17.35
C ALA A 13 39.93 3.78 -17.62
N ALA A 14 39.26 2.80 -18.22
CA ALA A 14 37.81 2.77 -18.29
C ALA A 14 37.26 2.69 -16.85
N LEU A 15 36.69 3.81 -16.37
CA LEU A 15 35.92 3.86 -15.13
C LEU A 15 34.68 2.98 -15.31
N LEU A 16 34.79 1.70 -14.95
CA LEU A 16 33.66 0.83 -14.64
C LEU A 16 33.08 1.25 -13.28
N LEU A 17 32.62 2.50 -13.18
CA LEU A 17 31.67 2.89 -12.15
C LEU A 17 30.34 2.26 -12.57
N GLY A 18 30.18 0.98 -12.24
CA GLY A 18 28.91 0.29 -12.38
C GLY A 18 27.85 1.12 -11.68
N CYS A 19 26.79 1.49 -12.40
CA CYS A 19 25.60 2.03 -11.77
C CYS A 19 25.07 0.96 -10.82
N GLU A 20 25.40 1.04 -9.54
CA GLU A 20 24.72 0.24 -8.52
C GLU A 20 23.24 0.57 -8.62
N ARG A 21 22.45 -0.43 -9.02
CA ARG A 21 21.01 -0.28 -9.13
C ARG A 21 20.51 0.05 -7.73
N ALA A 22 19.83 1.18 -7.59
CA ALA A 22 19.22 1.57 -6.31
C ALA A 22 18.44 0.36 -5.74
N PRO A 23 18.55 0.10 -4.42
CA PRO A 23 17.89 -1.04 -3.81
C PRO A 23 16.41 -1.01 -4.16
N GLN A 24 15.90 -2.14 -4.66
CA GLN A 24 14.51 -2.23 -5.05
C GLN A 24 13.63 -2.14 -3.81
N ILE A 25 12.54 -1.39 -3.89
CA ILE A 25 11.55 -1.35 -2.83
C ILE A 25 10.83 -2.70 -2.83
N GLU A 26 10.90 -3.40 -1.71
CA GLU A 26 10.27 -4.70 -1.50
C GLU A 26 9.19 -4.59 -0.42
N PHE A 27 8.20 -5.48 -0.48
CA PHE A 27 7.24 -5.63 0.60
C PHE A 27 7.92 -6.37 1.76
N LYS A 28 8.14 -5.65 2.86
CA LYS A 28 8.63 -6.24 4.09
C LYS A 28 7.51 -6.98 4.81
N SER A 29 7.81 -8.15 5.34
CA SER A 29 6.90 -8.89 6.22
C SER A 29 6.61 -8.10 7.49
N SER A 30 5.39 -8.22 7.97
CA SER A 30 4.94 -7.69 9.26
C SER A 30 5.63 -8.39 10.44
N GLU A 31 5.65 -7.72 11.59
CA GLU A 31 6.22 -8.29 12.84
C GLU A 31 5.61 -9.64 13.24
N PRO A 32 4.27 -9.87 13.14
CA PRO A 32 3.69 -11.18 13.38
C PRO A 32 4.26 -12.26 12.47
N VAL A 33 4.41 -11.99 11.17
CA VAL A 33 5.04 -12.94 10.24
C VAL A 33 6.50 -13.19 10.63
N ALA A 34 7.25 -12.14 10.96
CA ALA A 34 8.66 -12.27 11.33
C ALA A 34 8.90 -13.13 12.60
N ALA A 35 7.88 -13.30 13.45
CA ALA A 35 7.94 -14.13 14.64
C ALA A 35 7.68 -15.64 14.39
N LEU A 36 7.18 -16.02 13.21
CA LEU A 36 6.85 -17.40 12.85
C LEU A 36 8.08 -18.24 12.48
N ALA A 37 7.92 -19.55 12.36
CA ALA A 37 8.96 -20.45 11.82
C ALA A 37 9.36 -20.03 10.37
N PRO A 38 10.64 -20.11 9.97
CA PRO A 38 11.11 -19.66 8.65
C PRO A 38 10.36 -20.28 7.45
N GLU A 39 9.88 -21.51 7.61
CA GLU A 39 9.07 -22.22 6.62
C GLU A 39 7.71 -21.53 6.42
N LEU A 40 7.04 -21.18 7.51
CA LEU A 40 5.76 -20.44 7.50
C LEU A 40 5.96 -19.02 6.96
N GLN A 41 7.05 -18.34 7.34
CA GLN A 41 7.40 -17.03 6.77
C GLN A 41 7.53 -17.08 5.25
N SER A 42 8.19 -18.11 4.75
CA SER A 42 8.41 -18.30 3.31
C SER A 42 7.12 -18.66 2.59
N LYS A 43 6.30 -19.55 3.19
CA LYS A 43 4.99 -19.91 2.65
C LYS A 43 4.05 -18.70 2.57
N ILE A 44 3.97 -17.88 3.61
CA ILE A 44 3.14 -16.66 3.61
C ILE A 44 3.60 -15.68 2.51
N ARG A 45 4.91 -15.46 2.37
CA ARG A 45 5.44 -14.58 1.30
C ARG A 45 5.10 -15.10 -0.09
N GLU A 46 5.24 -16.40 -0.32
CA GLU A 46 4.88 -17.02 -1.60
C GLU A 46 3.39 -16.84 -1.92
N VAL A 47 2.51 -17.10 -0.95
CA VAL A 47 1.06 -16.89 -1.10
C VAL A 47 0.75 -15.43 -1.44
N LEU A 48 1.34 -14.47 -0.71
CA LEU A 48 1.11 -13.04 -0.96
C LEU A 48 1.62 -12.60 -2.34
N ASP A 49 2.77 -13.10 -2.79
CA ASP A 49 3.32 -12.78 -4.11
C ASP A 49 2.48 -13.37 -5.25
N VAL A 50 1.91 -14.57 -5.06
CA VAL A 50 1.02 -15.20 -6.03
C VAL A 50 -0.28 -14.42 -6.16
N GLU A 51 -0.94 -14.17 -5.03
CA GLU A 51 -2.31 -13.65 -4.95
C GLU A 51 -2.37 -12.12 -5.09
N CYS A 52 -1.41 -11.38 -4.53
CA CYS A 52 -1.38 -9.91 -4.52
C CYS A 52 -0.24 -9.32 -5.36
N GLY A 53 0.66 -10.17 -5.89
CA GLY A 53 1.79 -9.70 -6.67
C GLY A 53 2.89 -9.05 -5.84
N THR A 54 3.86 -8.46 -6.54
CA THR A 54 5.01 -7.78 -5.94
C THR A 54 4.90 -6.27 -6.11
N VAL A 55 5.78 -5.50 -5.46
CA VAL A 55 5.87 -4.04 -5.67
C VAL A 55 6.02 -3.69 -7.16
N LEU A 56 6.73 -4.51 -7.93
CA LEU A 56 6.96 -4.28 -9.36
C LEU A 56 5.86 -4.82 -10.27
N ARG A 57 5.01 -5.72 -9.76
CA ARG A 57 3.90 -6.34 -10.49
C ARG A 57 2.71 -6.49 -9.53
N PRO A 58 2.10 -5.38 -9.09
CA PRO A 58 0.99 -5.42 -8.14
C PRO A 58 -0.23 -6.08 -8.78
N LYS A 59 -1.00 -6.80 -7.96
CA LYS A 59 -2.29 -7.39 -8.33
C LYS A 59 -3.32 -7.05 -7.26
N LEU A 60 -4.51 -6.65 -7.67
CA LEU A 60 -5.61 -6.46 -6.75
C LEU A 60 -6.28 -7.81 -6.47
N LEU A 61 -6.24 -8.24 -5.22
CA LEU A 61 -6.84 -9.51 -4.79
C LEU A 61 -8.33 -9.54 -5.14
N GLY A 62 -8.78 -10.57 -5.87
CA GLY A 62 -10.17 -10.79 -6.24
C GLY A 62 -10.69 -9.95 -7.41
N SER A 63 -9.83 -9.20 -8.12
CA SER A 63 -10.24 -8.42 -9.28
C SER A 63 -9.21 -8.44 -10.41
N ASP A 64 -9.59 -9.05 -11.54
CA ASP A 64 -8.81 -8.99 -12.79
C ASP A 64 -9.17 -7.78 -13.66
N LYS A 65 -10.08 -6.91 -13.17
CA LYS A 65 -10.60 -5.77 -13.94
C LYS A 65 -9.69 -4.55 -13.90
N VAL A 66 -8.77 -4.48 -12.94
CA VAL A 66 -7.81 -3.37 -12.84
C VAL A 66 -6.56 -3.77 -13.59
N ASP A 67 -6.24 -3.02 -14.65
CA ASP A 67 -5.10 -3.34 -15.48
C ASP A 67 -3.77 -3.09 -14.74
N ALA A 68 -2.75 -3.86 -15.11
CA ALA A 68 -1.45 -3.80 -14.44
C ALA A 68 -0.75 -2.44 -14.62
N GLU A 69 -0.96 -1.75 -15.74
CA GLU A 69 -0.35 -0.46 -16.03
C GLU A 69 -0.93 0.65 -15.13
N HIS A 70 -2.22 0.60 -14.87
CA HIS A 70 -2.95 1.47 -13.95
C HIS A 70 -2.45 1.26 -12.52
N LEU A 71 -2.29 0.01 -12.07
CA LEU A 71 -1.70 -0.28 -10.75
C LEU A 71 -0.24 0.19 -10.66
N LEU A 72 0.55 0.09 -11.74
CA LEU A 72 1.92 0.62 -11.78
C LEU A 72 1.94 2.16 -11.70
N THR A 73 1.03 2.82 -12.38
CA THR A 73 0.83 4.28 -12.30
C THR A 73 0.48 4.68 -10.86
N GLY A 74 -0.46 3.95 -10.25
CA GLY A 74 -0.87 4.15 -8.86
C GLY A 74 0.27 3.95 -7.88
N ARG A 75 1.06 2.88 -8.06
CA ARG A 75 2.27 2.61 -7.29
C ARG A 75 3.27 3.75 -7.36
N GLU A 76 3.58 4.24 -8.55
CA GLU A 76 4.56 5.32 -8.72
C GLU A 76 4.12 6.61 -8.01
N ALA A 77 2.84 6.97 -8.17
CA ALA A 77 2.28 8.11 -7.48
C ALA A 77 2.26 7.91 -5.95
N TYR A 78 1.89 6.73 -5.48
CA TYR A 78 1.90 6.37 -4.06
C TYR A 78 3.31 6.41 -3.45
N LEU A 79 4.29 5.80 -4.10
CA LEU A 79 5.67 5.78 -3.62
C LEU A 79 6.25 7.19 -3.54
N LYS A 80 5.92 8.05 -4.51
CA LYS A 80 6.37 9.44 -4.54
C LYS A 80 5.73 10.31 -3.44
N ARG A 81 4.45 10.09 -3.10
CA ARG A 81 3.65 11.06 -2.33
C ARG A 81 3.12 10.53 -0.99
N CYS A 82 2.83 9.25 -0.91
CA CYS A 82 2.09 8.65 0.21
C CYS A 82 3.01 7.81 1.12
N SER A 83 3.97 7.09 0.54
CA SER A 83 4.82 6.13 1.24
C SER A 83 5.67 6.72 2.37
N GLN A 84 6.03 8.01 2.27
CA GLN A 84 6.80 8.71 3.30
C GLN A 84 6.05 8.77 4.64
N CYS A 85 4.72 8.78 4.61
CA CYS A 85 3.88 8.74 5.81
C CYS A 85 3.28 7.36 6.04
N HIS A 86 2.74 6.73 4.99
CA HIS A 86 1.98 5.48 5.11
C HIS A 86 2.81 4.20 4.97
N GLY A 87 4.11 4.31 4.68
CA GLY A 87 5.00 3.17 4.47
C GLY A 87 4.83 2.55 3.07
N ALA A 88 5.84 1.80 2.62
CA ALA A 88 5.80 1.13 1.32
C ALA A 88 4.78 -0.03 1.27
N THR A 89 4.53 -0.66 2.42
CA THR A 89 3.56 -1.74 2.63
C THR A 89 2.18 -1.24 3.08
N GLY A 90 2.02 0.07 3.31
CA GLY A 90 0.78 0.64 3.84
C GLY A 90 0.60 0.46 5.34
N ASP A 91 1.66 0.15 6.08
CA ASP A 91 1.64 -0.14 7.52
C ASP A 91 1.54 1.10 8.42
N GLY A 92 1.52 2.31 7.84
CA GLY A 92 1.50 3.56 8.61
C GLY A 92 2.84 3.90 9.25
N GLN A 93 3.94 3.24 8.87
CA GLN A 93 5.27 3.40 9.44
C GLN A 93 6.27 4.02 8.45
N GLY A 94 5.80 4.91 7.58
CA GLY A 94 6.71 5.70 6.73
C GLY A 94 7.69 6.53 7.57
N GLU A 95 8.82 6.93 6.98
CA GLU A 95 9.88 7.66 7.71
C GLU A 95 9.37 8.92 8.43
N ALA A 96 8.38 9.61 7.86
CA ALA A 96 7.74 10.77 8.46
C ALA A 96 6.78 10.41 9.60
N ALA A 97 6.23 9.18 9.63
CA ALA A 97 5.14 8.78 10.52
C ALA A 97 5.44 8.99 12.00
N LYS A 98 6.69 8.83 12.43
CA LYS A 98 7.13 9.02 13.83
C LYS A 98 6.99 10.46 14.33
N TRP A 99 6.85 11.42 13.43
CA TRP A 99 6.73 12.85 13.73
C TRP A 99 5.30 13.39 13.58
N LEU A 100 4.34 12.55 13.21
CA LEU A 100 2.97 12.98 12.91
C LEU A 100 2.02 12.61 14.04
N ASN A 101 1.18 13.57 14.42
CA ASN A 101 0.08 13.38 15.35
C ASN A 101 -1.21 13.98 14.74
N PRO A 102 -2.24 13.18 14.44
CA PRO A 102 -2.31 11.72 14.63
C PRO A 102 -1.34 10.94 13.73
N ARG A 103 -1.01 9.71 14.13
CA ARG A 103 -0.24 8.77 13.30
C ARG A 103 -0.96 8.48 11.97
N PRO A 104 -0.23 8.26 10.86
CA PRO A 104 -0.82 7.83 9.61
C PRO A 104 -1.61 6.53 9.75
N ARG A 105 -2.63 6.37 8.90
CA ARG A 105 -3.45 5.16 8.87
C ARG A 105 -2.62 3.96 8.42
N ASP A 106 -2.64 2.90 9.22
CA ASP A 106 -2.30 1.54 8.80
C ASP A 106 -3.48 0.97 7.98
N TYR A 107 -3.21 0.65 6.71
CA TYR A 107 -4.19 0.12 5.77
C TYR A 107 -4.43 -1.37 5.92
N ARG A 108 -3.47 -2.12 6.48
CA ARG A 108 -3.47 -3.59 6.49
C ARG A 108 -4.70 -4.21 7.18
N PRO A 109 -5.27 -3.62 8.26
CA PRO A 109 -6.50 -4.17 8.86
C PRO A 109 -7.77 -3.99 8.02
N GLY A 110 -7.73 -3.24 6.92
CA GLY A 110 -8.91 -2.89 6.13
C GLY A 110 -9.89 -1.94 6.85
N LYS A 111 -9.44 -1.26 7.91
CA LYS A 111 -10.27 -0.39 8.75
C LYS A 111 -9.98 1.08 8.49
N PHE A 112 -10.97 1.80 7.96
CA PHE A 112 -10.86 3.23 7.63
C PHE A 112 -11.84 4.05 8.46
N LYS A 113 -11.40 5.25 8.87
CA LYS A 113 -12.19 6.11 9.77
C LYS A 113 -13.40 6.74 9.07
N PHE A 114 -13.23 7.15 7.82
CA PHE A 114 -14.24 7.84 7.03
C PHE A 114 -14.82 6.84 6.04
N SER A 115 -15.93 6.21 6.41
CA SER A 115 -16.65 5.25 5.59
C SER A 115 -18.14 5.57 5.56
N SER A 116 -18.82 5.21 4.47
CA SER A 116 -20.27 5.18 4.34
C SER A 116 -20.80 3.75 4.49
N THR A 117 -20.23 2.97 5.41
CA THR A 117 -20.67 1.61 5.76
C THR A 117 -20.71 1.51 7.29
N PRO A 118 -21.50 0.59 7.88
CA PRO A 118 -21.60 0.46 9.34
C PRO A 118 -20.24 0.13 9.96
N PHE A 119 -20.13 0.37 11.27
CA PHE A 119 -18.90 0.08 12.03
C PHE A 119 -18.38 -1.34 11.74
N ASP A 120 -17.06 -1.46 11.62
CA ASP A 120 -16.30 -2.69 11.31
C ASP A 120 -16.46 -3.26 9.87
N ASN A 121 -17.24 -2.61 9.00
CA ASN A 121 -17.31 -2.96 7.58
C ASN A 121 -16.20 -2.27 6.78
N ARG A 122 -15.92 -2.79 5.57
CA ARG A 122 -14.97 -2.18 4.65
C ARG A 122 -15.55 -0.88 4.07
N PRO A 123 -14.73 0.16 3.84
CA PRO A 123 -15.19 1.38 3.20
C PRO A 123 -15.54 1.11 1.73
N LEU A 124 -16.36 1.97 1.13
CA LEU A 124 -16.53 1.96 -0.31
C LEU A 124 -15.29 2.56 -0.98
N ARG A 125 -14.97 2.15 -2.22
CA ARG A 125 -13.91 2.80 -3.03
C ARG A 125 -14.11 4.31 -3.11
N ALA A 126 -15.37 4.76 -3.22
CA ALA A 126 -15.73 6.18 -3.23
C ALA A 126 -15.35 6.92 -1.94
N ASP A 127 -15.36 6.26 -0.78
CA ASP A 127 -14.94 6.85 0.50
C ASP A 127 -13.44 7.12 0.51
N LEU A 128 -12.65 6.20 -0.04
CA LEU A 128 -11.21 6.35 -0.14
C LEU A 128 -10.84 7.47 -1.12
N ILE A 129 -11.49 7.51 -2.29
CA ILE A 129 -11.34 8.61 -3.25
C ILE A 129 -11.67 9.96 -2.60
N ARG A 130 -12.81 10.06 -1.90
CA ARG A 130 -13.23 11.29 -1.22
C ARG A 130 -12.18 11.72 -0.19
N THR A 131 -11.66 10.78 0.60
CA THR A 131 -10.65 11.05 1.64
C THR A 131 -9.35 11.56 1.02
N VAL A 132 -8.85 10.97 -0.06
CA VAL A 132 -7.61 11.42 -0.71
C VAL A 132 -7.81 12.78 -1.39
N ARG A 133 -8.95 13.00 -2.06
CA ARG A 133 -9.23 14.29 -2.70
C ARG A 133 -9.32 15.43 -1.70
N SER A 134 -10.03 15.23 -0.59
CA SER A 134 -10.27 16.26 0.42
C SER A 134 -9.15 16.39 1.44
N GLY A 135 -8.30 15.39 1.58
CA GLY A 135 -7.39 15.26 2.70
C GLY A 135 -8.14 15.04 4.01
N VAL A 136 -7.44 15.17 5.14
CA VAL A 136 -8.05 15.06 6.47
C VAL A 136 -7.73 16.31 7.28
N PRO A 137 -8.65 17.29 7.32
CA PRO A 137 -8.47 18.52 8.10
C PRO A 137 -8.13 18.24 9.57
N GLY A 138 -7.27 19.08 10.14
CA GLY A 138 -6.75 18.88 11.51
C GLY A 138 -5.68 17.79 11.63
N THR A 139 -5.18 17.26 10.51
CA THR A 139 -4.06 16.31 10.46
C THR A 139 -3.03 16.74 9.41
N SER A 140 -1.93 16.00 9.32
CA SER A 140 -0.90 16.24 8.29
C SER A 140 -1.23 15.63 6.92
N MET A 141 -2.41 15.03 6.72
CA MET A 141 -2.82 14.46 5.43
C MET A 141 -3.43 15.56 4.54
N PRO A 142 -2.70 16.05 3.50
CA PRO A 142 -3.16 17.15 2.68
C PRO A 142 -4.26 16.71 1.70
N ALA A 143 -4.94 17.68 1.10
CA ALA A 143 -5.83 17.46 -0.02
C ALA A 143 -5.02 17.21 -1.31
N PHE A 144 -5.44 16.22 -2.11
CA PHE A 144 -4.85 15.92 -3.41
C PHE A 144 -5.78 16.30 -4.58
N ASN A 145 -6.67 17.27 -4.37
CA ASN A 145 -7.68 17.71 -5.34
C ASN A 145 -7.13 18.40 -6.61
N LEU A 146 -5.84 18.70 -6.67
CA LEU A 146 -5.17 19.24 -7.87
C LEU A 146 -4.72 18.14 -8.86
N HIS A 147 -4.82 16.86 -8.47
CA HIS A 147 -4.50 15.73 -9.33
C HIS A 147 -5.70 15.33 -10.19
N SER A 148 -5.43 14.71 -11.35
CA SER A 148 -6.48 14.21 -12.23
C SER A 148 -7.28 13.09 -11.55
N ALA A 149 -8.54 12.91 -11.98
CA ALA A 149 -9.36 11.81 -11.48
C ALA A 149 -8.67 10.46 -11.70
N HIS A 150 -8.06 10.27 -12.88
CA HIS A 150 -7.32 9.06 -13.22
C HIS A 150 -6.14 8.78 -12.28
N GLU A 151 -5.33 9.80 -11.93
CA GLU A 151 -4.20 9.62 -11.00
C GLU A 151 -4.69 9.28 -9.59
N ILE A 152 -5.77 9.92 -9.13
CA ILE A 152 -6.37 9.61 -7.83
C ILE A 152 -6.91 8.19 -7.80
N GLU A 153 -7.64 7.78 -8.83
CA GLU A 153 -8.17 6.42 -8.94
C GLU A 153 -7.06 5.36 -8.95
N ALA A 154 -5.97 5.60 -9.68
CA ALA A 154 -4.80 4.74 -9.67
C ALA A 154 -4.16 4.62 -8.29
N ILE A 155 -4.00 5.74 -7.57
CA ILE A 155 -3.51 5.73 -6.19
C ILE A 155 -4.43 4.89 -5.30
N ILE A 156 -5.75 5.05 -5.43
CA ILE A 156 -6.72 4.31 -4.62
C ILE A 156 -6.68 2.81 -4.91
N ASP A 157 -6.58 2.40 -6.17
CA ASP A 157 -6.50 0.99 -6.51
C ASP A 157 -5.18 0.36 -6.03
N TYR A 158 -4.08 1.12 -6.04
CA TYR A 158 -2.84 0.67 -5.40
C TYR A 158 -2.95 0.63 -3.86
N VAL A 159 -3.66 1.57 -3.23
CA VAL A 159 -3.97 1.49 -1.78
C VAL A 159 -4.77 0.23 -1.48
N LEU A 160 -5.75 -0.13 -2.32
CA LEU A 160 -6.51 -1.37 -2.17
C LEU A 160 -5.64 -2.62 -2.32
N VAL A 161 -4.63 -2.61 -3.22
CA VAL A 161 -3.63 -3.69 -3.29
C VAL A 161 -2.91 -3.84 -1.94
N LEU A 162 -2.41 -2.73 -1.36
CA LEU A 162 -1.73 -2.77 -0.06
C LEU A 162 -2.66 -3.22 1.06
N THR A 163 -3.92 -2.78 1.03
CA THR A 163 -4.94 -3.14 2.00
C THR A 163 -5.29 -4.62 1.94
N HIS A 164 -5.63 -5.16 0.76
CA HIS A 164 -6.02 -6.56 0.60
C HIS A 164 -4.84 -7.48 0.93
N ARG A 165 -3.63 -7.14 0.45
CA ARG A 165 -2.40 -7.86 0.78
C ARG A 165 -2.15 -7.88 2.29
N GLY A 166 -2.26 -6.72 2.93
CA GLY A 166 -2.04 -6.59 4.38
C GLY A 166 -3.09 -7.32 5.21
N GLU A 167 -4.35 -7.31 4.76
CA GLU A 167 -5.42 -8.01 5.45
C GLU A 167 -5.23 -9.51 5.37
N LEU A 168 -4.91 -10.03 4.18
CA LEU A 168 -4.57 -11.43 3.97
C LEU A 168 -3.33 -11.83 4.80
N GLU A 169 -2.27 -11.02 4.80
CA GLU A 169 -1.07 -11.26 5.60
C GLU A 169 -1.39 -11.40 7.09
N ILE A 170 -2.22 -10.51 7.64
CA ILE A 170 -2.64 -10.57 9.05
C ILE A 170 -3.40 -11.86 9.35
N GLN A 171 -4.34 -12.26 8.47
CA GLN A 171 -5.11 -13.49 8.66
C GLN A 171 -4.22 -14.74 8.60
N LEU A 172 -3.35 -14.82 7.59
CA LEU A 172 -2.43 -15.94 7.43
C LEU A 172 -1.46 -16.04 8.61
N ALA A 173 -0.95 -14.91 9.09
CA ALA A 173 -0.05 -14.88 10.25
C ALA A 173 -0.75 -15.33 11.53
N ALA A 174 -1.99 -14.88 11.75
CA ALA A 174 -2.77 -15.28 12.92
C ALA A 174 -3.09 -16.78 12.92
N GLU A 175 -3.47 -17.31 11.76
CA GLU A 175 -3.73 -18.74 11.61
C GLU A 175 -2.45 -19.57 11.78
N ALA A 176 -1.36 -19.19 11.12
CA ALA A 176 -0.08 -19.88 11.22
C ALA A 176 0.48 -19.87 12.65
N ASP A 177 0.27 -18.79 13.41
CA ASP A 177 0.61 -18.74 14.84
C ASP A 177 -0.27 -19.67 15.68
N ALA A 178 -1.57 -19.75 15.38
CA ALA A 178 -2.51 -20.56 16.13
C ALA A 178 -2.37 -22.07 15.89
N SER A 179 -2.26 -22.50 14.63
CA SER A 179 -2.20 -23.92 14.25
C SER A 179 -0.78 -24.46 14.06
N GLN A 180 0.23 -23.57 13.99
CA GLN A 180 1.62 -23.91 13.65
C GLN A 180 1.78 -24.54 12.26
N GLU A 181 0.73 -24.49 11.44
CA GLU A 181 0.70 -24.95 10.07
C GLU A 181 -0.16 -23.99 9.24
N LEU A 182 -0.14 -24.16 7.91
CA LEU A 182 -0.96 -23.33 7.05
C LEU A 182 -1.41 -24.17 5.84
N PRO A 183 -2.42 -25.04 5.99
CA PRO A 183 -2.92 -25.88 4.91
C PRO A 183 -3.47 -25.05 3.74
N ASP A 184 -3.39 -25.56 2.52
CA ASP A 184 -3.78 -24.82 1.32
C ASP A 184 -5.30 -24.54 1.26
N GLU A 185 -6.10 -25.40 1.89
CA GLU A 185 -7.54 -25.19 2.10
C GLU A 185 -7.79 -23.93 2.94
N MET A 186 -7.07 -23.79 4.06
CA MET A 186 -7.17 -22.64 4.95
C MET A 186 -6.69 -21.35 4.26
N ILE A 187 -5.63 -21.41 3.45
CA ILE A 187 -5.18 -20.28 2.62
C ILE A 187 -6.31 -19.81 1.69
N THR A 188 -7.00 -20.76 1.06
CA THR A 188 -8.10 -20.48 0.15
C THR A 188 -9.28 -19.85 0.89
N GLU A 189 -9.63 -20.36 2.06
CA GLU A 189 -10.69 -19.82 2.91
C GLU A 189 -10.40 -18.38 3.35
N LEU A 190 -9.20 -18.12 3.89
CA LEU A 190 -8.80 -16.79 4.34
C LEU A 190 -8.73 -15.78 3.20
N LYS A 191 -8.28 -16.21 2.02
CA LYS A 191 -8.33 -15.39 0.81
C LYS A 191 -9.76 -14.99 0.46
N ASN A 192 -10.67 -15.97 0.39
CA ASN A 192 -12.06 -15.72 0.03
C ASN A 192 -12.74 -14.82 1.06
N LEU A 193 -12.44 -14.98 2.35
CA LEU A 193 -12.91 -14.10 3.40
C LEU A 193 -12.54 -12.63 3.14
N VAL A 194 -11.30 -12.34 2.76
CA VAL A 194 -10.89 -10.96 2.42
C VAL A 194 -11.69 -10.45 1.21
N ILE A 195 -11.80 -11.25 0.15
CA ILE A 195 -12.54 -10.87 -1.07
C ILE A 195 -14.02 -10.57 -0.76
N GLU A 196 -14.66 -11.44 0.02
CA GLU A 196 -16.07 -11.32 0.41
C GLU A 196 -16.32 -10.04 1.21
N ARG A 197 -15.48 -9.74 2.22
CA ARG A 197 -15.63 -8.53 3.05
C ARG A 197 -15.57 -7.23 2.24
N TRP A 198 -14.75 -7.20 1.19
CA TRP A 198 -14.64 -6.05 0.30
C TRP A 198 -15.75 -6.00 -0.74
N THR A 199 -16.20 -7.16 -1.25
CA THR A 199 -17.31 -7.26 -2.20
C THR A 199 -18.65 -6.91 -1.56
N GLU A 200 -18.88 -7.32 -0.32
CA GLU A 200 -20.10 -7.03 0.44
C GLU A 200 -20.19 -5.57 0.91
N ALA A 201 -19.11 -4.78 0.83
CA ALA A 201 -19.13 -3.39 1.30
C ALA A 201 -20.21 -2.56 0.58
N GLU A 202 -20.41 -2.79 -0.72
CA GLU A 202 -21.40 -2.07 -1.54
C GLU A 202 -22.84 -2.32 -1.08
N SER A 203 -23.18 -3.57 -0.70
CA SER A 203 -24.53 -3.91 -0.22
C SER A 203 -24.83 -3.35 1.16
N ARG A 204 -23.80 -2.87 1.88
CA ARG A 204 -23.88 -2.29 3.22
C ARG A 204 -23.75 -0.77 3.21
N ALA A 205 -23.84 -0.12 2.06
CA ALA A 205 -23.76 1.33 1.97
C ALA A 205 -24.84 2.00 2.82
N THR A 206 -24.44 2.93 3.69
CA THR A 206 -25.34 3.76 4.48
C THR A 206 -25.59 5.07 3.75
N HIS A 207 -26.86 5.42 3.59
CA HIS A 207 -27.28 6.68 2.99
C HIS A 207 -27.91 7.55 4.08
N PRO A 208 -27.25 8.65 4.49
CA PRO A 208 -27.85 9.62 5.40
C PRO A 208 -29.16 10.14 4.81
N LEU A 209 -30.20 10.23 5.63
CA LEU A 209 -31.51 10.76 5.21
C LEU A 209 -31.43 12.26 4.86
N SER A 210 -30.46 12.96 5.42
CA SER A 210 -30.18 14.37 5.17
C SER A 210 -28.96 14.54 4.27
N ALA A 211 -29.02 15.47 3.33
CA ALA A 211 -27.86 15.87 2.54
C ALA A 211 -26.74 16.42 3.44
N GLU A 212 -25.49 16.23 3.02
CA GLU A 212 -24.35 16.88 3.67
C GLU A 212 -24.54 18.41 3.61
N PRO A 213 -24.43 19.12 4.74
CA PRO A 213 -24.52 20.57 4.72
C PRO A 213 -23.37 21.15 3.91
N LYS A 214 -23.62 22.21 3.15
CA LYS A 214 -22.53 22.95 2.49
C LYS A 214 -21.64 23.55 3.57
N PHE A 215 -20.33 23.50 3.40
CA PHE A 215 -19.41 24.24 4.26
C PHE A 215 -19.27 25.67 3.72
N THR A 216 -20.19 26.55 4.12
CA THR A 216 -20.09 27.99 3.83
C THR A 216 -19.39 28.72 4.99
N ALA A 217 -18.82 29.90 4.73
CA ALA A 217 -18.18 30.70 5.77
C ALA A 217 -19.13 31.03 6.94
N GLU A 218 -20.42 31.21 6.65
CA GLU A 218 -21.48 31.45 7.65
C GLU A 218 -21.81 30.21 8.50
N GLN A 219 -21.57 29.01 7.98
CA GLN A 219 -21.84 27.75 8.70
C GLN A 219 -20.63 27.25 9.50
N VAL A 220 -19.46 27.86 9.31
CA VAL A 220 -18.19 27.50 9.97
C VAL A 220 -17.82 28.49 11.09
N ALA A 221 -18.39 29.70 11.09
CA ALA A 221 -18.22 30.72 12.13
C ALA A 221 -19.19 30.49 13.31
#